data_AF-A0A7V8ZAG9-F1
#
_entry.id   AF-A0A7V8ZAG9-F1
#
_cell.length_a   1.000
_cell.length_b   1.000
_cell.length_c   1.000
_cell.angle_alpha   90.00
_cell.angle_beta   90.00
_cell.angle_gamma   90.00
#
_symmetry.space_group_name_H-M   'P 1'
#
loop_
_entity.id
_entity.type
_entity.pdbx_description
1 polymer ?
#
loop_
_entity_poly.entity_id
_entity_poly.type
_entity_poly.pdbx_seq_one_letter_code
_entity_poly.pdbx_strand_id
1 'polypeptide(L)'
;MAILKKREHSTETRLLLESNDPVELPPAEVEEKSLIVQFDSYKPFIPELLAVLRAGSVAEPVPVMLDGSTFAIHGETRTFWVKLWHAGADRTRIERAQVLGCLPSTRGVQIVVGEEYDDEEDDDLVQEIEEPQQTSEESQN
;
A
#
# COMPACT_ATOMS: atom_id res chain seq x y z
N MET A 1 27.56 8.64 22.96
CA MET A 1 26.70 9.63 22.27
C MET A 1 25.29 9.07 22.24
N ALA A 2 24.39 9.55 23.09
CA ALA A 2 23.02 9.03 23.18
C ALA A 2 22.09 9.87 22.28
N ILE A 3 21.48 9.21 21.30
CA ILE A 3 20.45 9.79 20.44
C ILE A 3 19.15 9.83 21.26
N LEU A 4 18.90 10.95 21.93
CA LEU A 4 17.61 11.23 22.57
C LEU A 4 16.57 11.39 21.46
N LYS A 5 15.85 10.30 21.17
CA LYS A 5 14.70 10.29 20.27
C LYS A 5 13.62 11.15 20.94
N LYS A 6 13.49 12.39 20.46
CA LYS A 6 12.50 13.37 20.90
C LYS A 6 11.11 12.71 20.87
N ARG A 7 10.58 12.38 22.05
CA ARG A 7 9.17 12.02 22.21
C ARG A 7 8.39 13.31 21.98
N GLU A 8 7.78 13.43 20.81
CA GLU A 8 6.86 14.52 20.55
C GLU A 8 5.59 14.28 21.39
N HIS A 9 5.52 14.99 22.50
CA HIS A 9 4.25 15.38 23.12
C HIS A 9 3.48 16.19 22.07
N SER A 10 2.39 15.64 21.54
CA SER A 10 1.34 16.43 20.93
C SER A 10 0.01 16.06 21.55
N THR A 11 -0.62 17.08 22.07
CA THR A 11 -1.79 17.16 22.94
C THR A 11 -3.07 16.58 22.31
N GLU A 12 -3.71 15.69 23.10
CA GLU A 12 -5.16 15.46 23.22
C GLU A 12 -5.94 14.86 22.02
N THR A 13 -6.40 13.60 22.23
CA THR A 13 -7.57 12.93 21.61
C THR A 13 -7.63 12.76 20.09
N ARG A 14 -6.51 12.54 19.39
CA ARG A 14 -6.56 12.00 18.02
C ARG A 14 -6.09 10.55 18.02
N LEU A 15 -7.03 9.64 17.79
CA LEU A 15 -6.76 8.21 17.75
C LEU A 15 -6.46 7.81 16.31
N LEU A 16 -5.21 7.47 16.04
CA LEU A 16 -4.84 6.78 14.81
C LEU A 16 -5.57 5.43 14.79
N LEU A 17 -6.22 5.11 13.67
CA LEU A 17 -6.80 3.79 13.49
C LEU A 17 -5.68 2.77 13.36
N GLU A 18 -5.70 1.77 14.23
CA GLU A 18 -4.74 0.67 14.24
C GLU A 18 -5.50 -0.67 14.33
N SER A 19 -5.28 -1.56 13.37
CA SER A 19 -5.91 -2.89 13.31
C SER A 19 -5.18 -3.77 12.29
N ASN A 20 -5.07 -5.07 12.59
CA ASN A 20 -4.59 -6.09 11.66
C ASN A 20 -5.74 -6.83 10.95
N ASP A 21 -6.97 -6.57 11.37
CA ASP A 21 -8.19 -7.12 10.79
C ASP A 21 -8.98 -6.02 10.07
N PRO A 22 -9.81 -6.37 9.06
CA PRO A 22 -10.74 -5.45 8.43
C PRO A 22 -11.62 -4.73 9.45
N VAL A 23 -11.72 -3.41 9.34
CA VAL A 23 -12.49 -2.57 10.25
C VAL A 23 -13.69 -1.98 9.53
N GLU A 24 -14.89 -2.24 10.04
CA GLU A 24 -16.09 -1.53 9.62
C GLU A 24 -16.04 -0.08 10.13
N LEU A 25 -16.06 0.87 9.21
CA LEU A 25 -16.14 2.29 9.50
C LEU A 25 -17.59 2.74 9.38
N PRO A 26 -18.19 3.29 10.46
CA PRO A 26 -19.50 3.90 10.34
C PRO A 26 -19.43 5.12 9.40
N PRO A 27 -20.58 5.58 8.87
CA PRO A 27 -20.68 6.86 8.17
C PRO A 27 -19.97 7.96 8.95
N ALA A 28 -18.91 8.51 8.39
CA ALA A 28 -18.04 9.44 9.09
C ALA A 28 -18.09 10.84 8.49
N GLU A 29 -18.18 11.85 9.35
CA GLU A 29 -17.99 13.24 8.96
C GLU A 29 -16.49 13.48 8.70
N VAL A 30 -16.19 13.91 7.48
CA VAL A 30 -14.84 14.22 7.02
C VAL A 30 -14.85 15.51 6.20
N GLU A 31 -14.02 16.46 6.61
CA GLU A 31 -13.79 17.71 5.89
C GLU A 31 -12.70 17.54 4.84
N GLU A 32 -12.84 18.18 3.68
CA GLU A 32 -11.83 18.10 2.62
C GLU A 32 -10.48 18.67 3.06
N LYS A 33 -10.49 19.73 3.89
CA LYS A 33 -9.27 20.34 4.45
C LYS A 33 -8.48 19.40 5.38
N SER A 34 -9.13 18.35 5.89
CA SER A 34 -8.53 17.33 6.76
C SER A 34 -7.83 16.22 5.98
N LEU A 35 -7.97 16.23 4.65
CA LEU A 35 -7.28 15.29 3.78
C LEU A 35 -5.90 15.81 3.40
N ILE A 36 -4.90 14.95 3.60
CA ILE A 36 -3.53 15.19 3.21
C ILE A 36 -3.18 14.17 2.15
N VAL A 37 -2.83 14.65 0.98
CA VAL A 37 -2.54 13.80 -0.18
C VAL A 37 -1.03 13.76 -0.38
N GLN A 38 -0.45 12.57 -0.50
CA GLN A 38 0.99 12.43 -0.71
C GLN A 38 1.44 12.95 -2.08
N PHE A 39 0.59 12.80 -3.10
CA PHE A 39 0.85 13.25 -4.47
C PHE A 39 -0.34 14.01 -5.04
N ASP A 40 -0.09 15.15 -5.68
CA ASP A 40 -1.14 15.96 -6.32
C ASP A 40 -1.97 15.20 -7.36
N SER A 41 -1.39 14.17 -7.98
CA SER A 41 -2.08 13.31 -8.95
C SER A 41 -3.31 12.59 -8.39
N TYR A 42 -3.43 12.44 -7.06
CA TYR A 42 -4.60 11.79 -6.45
C TYR A 42 -5.75 12.76 -6.19
N LYS A 43 -5.52 14.08 -6.21
CA LYS A 43 -6.54 15.11 -5.94
C LYS A 43 -7.85 14.92 -6.73
N PRO A 44 -7.83 14.57 -8.03
CA PRO A 44 -9.07 14.37 -8.80
C PRO A 44 -9.98 13.26 -8.25
N PHE A 45 -9.43 12.30 -7.50
CA PHE A 45 -10.15 11.13 -6.98
C PHE A 45 -10.55 11.28 -5.51
N ILE A 46 -10.13 12.36 -4.85
CA ILE A 46 -10.49 12.66 -3.46
C ILE A 46 -12.01 12.76 -3.21
N PRO A 47 -12.81 13.36 -4.11
CA PRO A 47 -14.27 13.40 -3.91
C PRO A 47 -14.90 12.01 -3.80
N GLU A 48 -14.37 11.02 -4.52
CA GLU A 48 -14.82 9.63 -4.44
C GLU A 48 -14.51 9.02 -3.07
N LEU A 49 -13.28 9.20 -2.56
CA LEU A 49 -12.91 8.75 -1.22
C LEU A 49 -13.79 9.39 -0.14
N LEU A 50 -14.06 10.69 -0.24
CA LEU A 50 -14.93 11.42 0.69
C LEU A 50 -16.36 10.86 0.67
N ALA A 51 -16.90 10.56 -0.51
CA ALA A 51 -18.24 9.99 -0.64
C ALA A 51 -18.33 8.61 0.05
N VAL A 52 -17.32 7.76 -0.14
CA VAL A 52 -17.26 6.42 0.45
C VAL A 52 -17.16 6.50 1.98
N LEU A 53 -16.28 7.35 2.52
CA LEU A 53 -16.14 7.54 3.97
C LEU A 53 -17.42 8.07 4.62
N ARG A 54 -18.13 8.98 3.93
CA ARG A 54 -19.41 9.52 4.41
C ARG A 54 -20.57 8.53 4.33
N ALA A 55 -20.51 7.58 3.41
CA ALA A 55 -21.51 6.51 3.30
C ALA A 55 -21.28 5.38 4.33
N GLY A 56 -20.09 5.32 4.92
CA GLY A 56 -19.64 4.16 5.69
C GLY A 56 -19.00 3.13 4.78
N SER A 57 -17.88 2.56 5.20
CA SER A 57 -17.07 1.66 4.38
C SER A 57 -16.31 0.66 5.22
N VAL A 58 -15.75 -0.37 4.59
CA VAL A 58 -14.79 -1.26 5.24
C VAL A 58 -13.38 -0.77 4.94
N ALA A 59 -12.58 -0.61 5.98
CA ALA A 59 -11.16 -0.34 5.90
C ALA A 59 -10.39 -1.65 6.04
N GLU A 60 -9.83 -2.14 4.94
CA GLU A 60 -9.08 -3.39 4.92
C GLU A 60 -7.60 -3.11 5.19
N PRO A 61 -6.94 -3.78 6.15
CA PRO A 61 -5.52 -3.56 6.41
C PRO A 61 -4.70 -3.94 5.18
N VAL A 62 -3.69 -3.12 4.84
CA VAL A 62 -2.80 -3.40 3.71
C VAL A 62 -1.64 -4.29 4.19
N PRO A 63 -1.59 -5.59 3.84
CA PRO A 63 -0.65 -6.52 4.46
C PRO A 63 0.83 -6.18 4.20
N VAL A 64 1.13 -5.65 3.01
CA VAL A 64 2.49 -5.30 2.59
C VAL A 64 3.09 -4.13 3.39
N MET A 65 2.27 -3.30 4.04
CA MET A 65 2.76 -2.14 4.79
C MET A 65 3.28 -2.52 6.17
N LEU A 66 2.79 -3.61 6.77
CA LEU A 66 3.19 -4.14 8.09
C LEU A 66 3.21 -3.10 9.23
N ASP A 67 2.47 -2.00 9.07
CA ASP A 67 2.47 -0.86 10.01
C ASP A 67 1.20 -0.78 10.84
N GLY A 68 0.27 -1.73 10.67
CA GLY A 68 -1.00 -1.85 11.38
C GLY A 68 -1.94 -0.65 11.27
N SER A 69 -1.61 0.35 10.45
CA SER A 69 -2.28 1.67 10.44
C SER A 69 -2.61 2.16 9.03
N THR A 70 -2.16 1.43 8.00
CA THR A 70 -2.52 1.67 6.61
C THR A 70 -3.66 0.76 6.18
N PHE A 71 -4.73 1.37 5.68
CA PHE A 71 -5.93 0.68 5.22
C PHE A 71 -6.23 0.98 3.76
N ALA A 72 -6.71 -0.02 3.05
CA ALA A 72 -7.36 0.10 1.76
C ALA A 72 -8.85 0.43 1.96
N ILE A 73 -9.32 1.47 1.30
CA ILE A 73 -10.72 1.83 1.19
C ILE A 73 -11.11 1.74 -0.28
N HIS A 74 -12.13 0.93 -0.55
CA HIS A 74 -12.59 0.68 -1.92
C HIS A 74 -13.69 1.66 -2.30
N GLY A 75 -13.35 2.55 -3.24
CA GLY A 75 -14.33 3.31 -3.99
C GLY A 75 -14.93 2.53 -5.14
N GLU A 76 -15.68 3.23 -5.98
CA GLU A 76 -16.33 2.68 -7.17
C GLU A 76 -15.29 2.38 -8.25
N THR A 77 -14.38 3.33 -8.48
CA THR A 77 -13.40 3.27 -9.58
C THR A 77 -11.99 3.01 -9.08
N ARG A 78 -11.71 3.25 -7.78
CA ARG A 78 -10.36 3.18 -7.21
C ARG A 78 -10.29 2.58 -5.81
N THR A 79 -9.11 2.08 -5.46
CA THR A 79 -8.75 1.69 -4.10
C THR A 79 -7.78 2.72 -3.53
N PHE A 80 -8.12 3.29 -2.38
CA PHE A 80 -7.33 4.31 -1.70
C PHE A 80 -6.60 3.70 -0.53
N TRP A 81 -5.28 3.90 -0.44
CA TRP A 81 -4.51 3.53 0.73
C TRP A 81 -4.41 4.74 1.64
N VAL A 82 -4.94 4.61 2.86
CA VAL A 82 -5.11 5.73 3.77
C VAL A 82 -4.67 5.39 5.18
N LYS A 83 -4.24 6.43 5.91
CA LYS A 83 -4.18 6.42 7.37
C LYS A 83 -5.27 7.35 7.90
N LEU A 84 -6.02 6.89 8.90
CA LEU A 84 -7.16 7.62 9.46
C LEU A 84 -6.91 8.00 10.91
N TRP A 85 -7.15 9.25 11.26
CA TRP A 85 -7.17 9.73 12.63
C TRP A 85 -8.58 10.19 12.97
N HIS A 86 -9.16 9.61 14.02
CA HIS A 86 -10.51 9.91 14.49
C HIS A 86 -10.50 10.86 15.68
N ALA A 87 -11.59 11.63 15.82
CA ALA A 87 -11.81 12.51 16.96
C ALA A 87 -12.08 11.75 18.28
N GLY A 88 -12.53 10.49 18.18
CA GLY A 88 -12.97 9.69 19.32
C GLY A 88 -13.17 8.22 18.94
N ALA A 89 -13.49 7.40 19.94
CA ALA A 89 -13.62 5.94 19.79
C ALA A 89 -14.81 5.52 18.91
N ASP A 90 -15.81 6.40 18.74
CA ASP A 90 -17.00 6.14 17.94
C ASP A 90 -16.73 6.13 16.43
N ARG A 91 -15.56 6.59 15.98
CA ARG A 91 -15.10 6.59 14.57
C ARG A 91 -16.00 7.33 13.57
N THR A 92 -17.04 8.00 14.03
CA THR A 92 -18.00 8.80 13.24
C THR A 92 -17.47 10.15 12.76
N ARG A 93 -16.27 10.55 13.19
CA ARG A 93 -15.63 11.79 12.76
C ARG A 93 -14.15 11.58 12.51
N ILE A 94 -13.72 11.90 11.28
CA ILE A 94 -12.33 11.81 10.84
C ILE A 94 -11.73 13.21 10.93
N GLU A 95 -10.78 13.37 11.84
CA GLU A 95 -10.07 14.64 12.06
C GLU A 95 -8.97 14.84 11.02
N ARG A 96 -8.35 13.74 10.58
CA ARG A 96 -7.31 13.76 9.55
C ARG A 96 -7.33 12.44 8.80
N ALA A 97 -7.16 12.51 7.49
CA ALA A 97 -6.95 11.34 6.65
C ALA A 97 -5.76 11.59 5.73
N GLN A 98 -4.77 10.69 5.73
CA GLN A 98 -3.62 10.78 4.85
C GLN A 98 -3.74 9.76 3.74
N VAL A 99 -3.80 10.23 2.49
CA VAL A 99 -3.84 9.38 1.29
C VAL A 99 -2.43 9.11 0.82
N LEU A 100 -2.02 7.84 0.93
CA LEU A 100 -0.70 7.32 0.56
C LEU A 100 -0.69 6.78 -0.87
N GLY A 101 -1.79 6.16 -1.29
CA GLY A 101 -1.91 5.51 -2.60
C GLY A 101 -3.31 5.61 -3.18
N CYS A 102 -3.39 5.58 -4.51
CA CYS A 102 -4.65 5.64 -5.25
C CYS A 102 -4.55 4.74 -6.48
N LEU A 103 -4.93 3.47 -6.31
CA LEU A 103 -4.84 2.45 -7.34
C LEU A 103 -6.17 2.37 -8.12
N PRO A 104 -6.15 2.09 -9.44
CA PRO A 104 -7.36 1.69 -10.16
C PRO A 104 -8.02 0.51 -9.41
N SER A 105 -9.35 0.49 -9.35
CA SER A 105 -10.08 -0.57 -8.64
C SER A 105 -9.76 -1.92 -9.28
N THR A 106 -9.24 -2.82 -8.46
CA THR A 106 -8.94 -4.21 -8.84
C THR A 106 -10.03 -5.16 -8.33
N ARG A 107 -11.26 -4.68 -8.08
CA ARG A 107 -12.37 -5.55 -7.64
C ARG A 107 -12.49 -6.75 -8.60
N GLY A 108 -12.26 -7.95 -8.06
CA GLY A 108 -12.25 -9.20 -8.82
C GLY A 108 -10.87 -9.85 -9.00
N VAL A 109 -9.77 -9.18 -8.61
CA VAL A 109 -8.43 -9.77 -8.60
C VAL A 109 -8.14 -10.34 -7.21
N GLN A 110 -8.25 -11.65 -7.04
CA GLN A 110 -7.70 -12.35 -5.88
C GLN A 110 -6.19 -12.51 -6.06
N ILE A 111 -5.39 -11.88 -5.19
CA ILE A 111 -3.97 -12.19 -5.09
C ILE A 111 -3.85 -13.40 -4.16
N VAL A 112 -3.74 -14.59 -4.75
CA VAL A 112 -3.35 -15.79 -4.03
C VAL A 112 -1.84 -15.71 -3.84
N VAL A 113 -1.40 -15.38 -2.62
CA VAL A 113 0.00 -15.55 -2.22
C VAL A 113 0.14 -17.04 -1.92
N GLY A 114 0.70 -17.79 -2.88
CA GLY A 114 1.08 -19.19 -2.63
C GLY A 114 2.19 -19.21 -1.59
N GLU A 115 1.96 -19.94 -0.50
CA GLU A 115 3.04 -20.37 0.40
C GLU A 115 3.87 -21.44 -0.32
N GLU A 116 5.19 -21.35 -0.15
CA GLU A 116 6.25 -22.26 -0.64
C GLU A 116 6.44 -22.34 -2.17
N TYR A 117 7.44 -21.61 -2.66
CA TYR A 117 8.34 -22.19 -3.65
C TYR A 117 9.23 -23.17 -2.86
N ASP A 118 8.87 -24.45 -2.87
CA ASP A 118 9.83 -25.53 -2.62
C ASP A 118 10.87 -25.44 -3.74
N ASP A 119 12.08 -24.98 -3.42
CA ASP A 119 13.27 -25.12 -4.27
C ASP A 119 13.66 -26.62 -4.32
N GLU A 120 12.83 -27.46 -4.94
CA GLU A 120 13.17 -28.86 -5.24
C GLU A 120 13.72 -28.95 -6.68
N GLU A 121 15.05 -28.88 -6.76
CA GLU A 121 15.99 -29.51 -7.71
C GLU A 121 15.52 -29.79 -9.17
N ASP A 122 16.03 -29.00 -10.12
CA ASP A 122 16.18 -29.41 -11.53
C ASP A 122 17.68 -29.51 -11.87
N ASP A 123 18.23 -30.70 -11.62
CA ASP A 123 19.48 -31.21 -12.20
C ASP A 123 19.20 -31.62 -13.68
N ASP A 124 20.20 -31.41 -14.55
CA ASP A 124 20.30 -31.84 -15.96
C ASP A 124 19.47 -31.14 -17.05
N LEU A 125 20.13 -30.24 -17.81
CA LEU A 125 20.09 -30.27 -19.29
C LEU A 125 21.34 -29.57 -19.90
N VAL A 126 22.22 -30.40 -20.46
CA VAL A 126 23.48 -30.10 -21.13
C VAL A 126 23.28 -29.42 -22.50
N GLN A 127 24.15 -28.47 -22.88
CA GLN A 127 24.47 -28.25 -24.31
C GLN A 127 25.98 -28.03 -24.48
N GLU A 128 26.65 -29.07 -24.97
CA GLU A 128 27.98 -28.99 -25.59
C GLU A 128 27.99 -27.86 -26.64
N ILE A 129 28.90 -26.91 -26.48
CA ILE A 129 29.15 -25.88 -27.47
C ILE A 129 30.33 -26.39 -28.31
N GLU A 130 30.04 -26.97 -29.48
CA GLU A 130 31.06 -27.29 -30.49
C GLU A 130 31.73 -26.00 -31.01
N GLU A 131 33.06 -26.00 -31.02
CA GLU A 131 33.92 -24.94 -31.58
C GLU A 131 33.71 -24.75 -33.09
N PRO A 132 33.81 -23.51 -33.60
CA PRO A 132 34.33 -23.28 -34.94
C PRO A 132 35.80 -22.84 -34.88
N GLN A 133 36.67 -23.68 -35.46
CA GLN A 133 38.08 -23.41 -35.69
C GLN A 133 38.30 -22.19 -36.60
N GLN A 134 39.07 -21.20 -36.14
CA GLN A 134 39.71 -20.24 -37.03
C GLN A 134 41.12 -20.72 -37.38
N THR A 135 41.23 -21.37 -38.53
CA THR A 135 42.49 -21.44 -39.28
C THR A 135 42.59 -20.16 -40.10
N SER A 136 43.73 -19.47 -40.01
CA SER A 136 44.32 -18.66 -41.08
C SER A 136 45.72 -18.26 -40.61
N GLU A 137 46.69 -19.07 -41.03
CA GLU A 137 48.12 -18.78 -41.05
C GLU A 137 48.45 -17.62 -42.01
N GLU A 138 49.62 -17.01 -41.74
CA GLU A 138 50.49 -16.26 -42.66
C GLU A 138 49.98 -14.90 -43.23
N SER A 139 50.79 -13.87 -43.43
CA SER A 139 52.25 -13.74 -43.42
C SER A 139 52.64 -12.25 -43.35
N GLN A 140 53.80 -11.99 -42.74
CA GLN A 140 54.81 -10.94 -43.01
C GLN A 140 54.40 -9.64 -43.72
N ASN A 141 54.68 -8.50 -43.08
CA ASN A 141 55.73 -7.56 -43.53
C ASN A 141 56.19 -6.62 -42.41
#